data_AF-A0A239PTD7-F1
#
_entry.id   AF-A0A239PTD7-F1
#
_cell.length_a   1.000
_cell.length_b   1.000
_cell.length_c   1.000
_cell.angle_alpha   90.00
_cell.angle_beta   90.00
_cell.angle_gamma   90.00
#
_symmetry.space_group_name_H-M   'P 1'
#
loop_
_entity.id
_entity.type
_entity.pdbx_description
1 polymer ?
#
loop_
_entity_poly.entity_id
_entity_poly.type
_entity_poly.pdbx_seq_one_letter_code
_entity_poly.pdbx_strand_id
1 'polypeptide(L)'
;MLSKERHQTATGPVQLCRFDERSIDNRYNQALKAVLRILLGLALSPRTRATVAAFLHRFDEVSDRRVTVRGVGALRFDRTVRNWEPVFARAHWLLSGLYPDVRIGEAAGSALLFDMEKLFETVLGLRIRHACQTQHGGRLSLGLQSPVKNLATAGFQLRPDIAIQSGDETVAILDAKWKRLDLGDAYQMNAYASRYLCKRLALVYPAFRDCPPGRITEFVLMTEERPVLDVVAVDVRELAFGSGIPTSIDAIIPIERN
;
A
#
# COMPACT_ATOMS: atom_id res chain seq x y z
N MET A 1 -1.71 -57.48 -3.99
CA MET A 1 -2.56 -57.82 -5.15
C MET A 1 -2.75 -56.54 -5.96
N LEU A 2 -2.22 -56.31 -7.16
CA LEU A 2 -1.51 -57.10 -8.16
C LEU A 2 -0.29 -56.27 -8.63
N SER A 3 0.94 -56.77 -8.59
CA SER A 3 1.67 -57.44 -9.69
C SER A 3 1.63 -56.74 -11.05
N LYS A 4 2.75 -56.08 -11.41
CA LYS A 4 3.33 -56.17 -12.75
C LYS A 4 4.84 -55.91 -12.68
N GLU A 5 5.57 -57.00 -12.50
CA GLU A 5 7.00 -57.07 -12.76
C GLU A 5 7.23 -56.93 -14.28
N ARG A 6 8.20 -56.10 -14.66
CA ARG A 6 8.95 -56.30 -15.90
C ARG A 6 10.43 -56.34 -15.52
N HIS A 7 10.98 -57.54 -15.60
CA HIS A 7 12.41 -57.78 -15.61
C HIS A 7 13.03 -57.15 -16.85
N GLN A 8 14.01 -56.27 -16.65
CA GLN A 8 15.11 -56.11 -17.59
C GLN A 8 16.42 -56.15 -16.80
N THR A 9 17.18 -57.20 -17.11
CA THR A 9 18.45 -57.60 -16.54
C THR A 9 19.58 -56.69 -17.02
N ALA A 10 20.24 -56.01 -16.07
CA ALA A 10 21.60 -55.52 -16.24
C ALA A 10 22.30 -55.61 -14.87
N THR A 11 23.04 -56.69 -14.67
CA THR A 11 23.76 -57.03 -13.44
C THR A 11 25.10 -56.31 -13.40
N GLY A 12 25.12 -55.12 -12.81
CA GLY A 12 26.30 -54.50 -12.21
C GLY A 12 25.91 -54.02 -10.81
N PRO A 13 26.83 -53.83 -9.86
CA PRO A 13 26.46 -53.30 -8.56
C PRO A 13 25.84 -51.92 -8.76
N VAL A 14 24.53 -51.81 -8.58
CA VAL A 14 23.87 -50.51 -8.47
C VAL A 14 24.38 -49.92 -7.17
N GLN A 15 25.42 -49.09 -7.26
CA GLN A 15 25.78 -48.21 -6.17
C GLN A 15 24.58 -47.30 -5.93
N LEU A 16 23.92 -47.49 -4.79
CA LEU A 16 22.95 -46.55 -4.26
C LEU A 16 23.69 -45.29 -3.84
N CYS A 17 24.16 -44.51 -4.81
CA CYS A 17 24.69 -43.18 -4.58
C CYS A 17 23.52 -42.27 -4.22
N ARG A 18 23.45 -41.86 -2.97
CA ARG A 18 22.56 -40.78 -2.52
C ARG A 18 23.17 -39.47 -3.00
N PHE A 19 22.85 -39.07 -4.22
CA PHE A 19 23.18 -37.73 -4.70
C PHE A 19 22.24 -36.73 -4.02
N ASP A 20 22.81 -35.75 -3.31
CA ASP A 20 22.07 -34.56 -2.89
C ASP A 20 21.89 -33.68 -4.14
N GLU A 21 20.85 -33.96 -4.93
CA GLU A 21 20.39 -33.01 -5.93
C GLU A 21 19.96 -31.73 -5.21
N ARG A 22 20.76 -30.68 -5.35
CA ARG A 22 20.40 -29.34 -4.88
C ARG A 22 19.28 -28.78 -5.75
N SER A 23 18.06 -29.21 -5.44
CA SER A 23 16.86 -28.69 -6.09
C SER A 23 16.56 -27.26 -5.63
N ILE A 24 16.19 -26.41 -6.58
CA ILE A 24 15.67 -25.08 -6.28
C ILE A 24 14.30 -25.15 -5.61
N ASP A 25 13.56 -26.27 -5.76
CA ASP A 25 12.31 -26.51 -5.06
C ASP A 25 12.56 -27.04 -3.64
N ASN A 26 12.85 -26.10 -2.74
CA ASN A 26 13.07 -26.37 -1.33
C ASN A 26 12.16 -25.51 -0.45
N ARG A 27 12.03 -25.87 0.83
CA ARG A 27 11.15 -25.19 1.79
C ARG A 27 11.39 -23.68 1.93
N TYR A 28 12.63 -23.21 1.75
CA TYR A 28 12.98 -21.80 1.85
C TYR A 28 12.43 -21.04 0.65
N ASN A 29 12.68 -21.58 -0.54
CA ASN A 29 12.22 -21.00 -1.80
C ASN A 29 10.69 -21.05 -1.93
N GLN A 30 10.05 -22.14 -1.49
CA GLN A 30 8.59 -22.24 -1.42
C GLN A 30 7.99 -21.16 -0.50
N ALA A 31 8.60 -20.92 0.67
CA ALA A 31 8.17 -19.87 1.59
C ALA A 31 8.34 -18.47 0.99
N LEU A 32 9.48 -18.20 0.33
CA LEU A 32 9.71 -16.91 -0.35
C LEU A 32 8.75 -16.69 -1.52
N LYS A 33 8.50 -17.71 -2.36
CA LYS A 33 7.52 -17.64 -3.46
C LYS A 33 6.14 -17.28 -2.90
N ALA A 34 5.70 -17.94 -1.84
CA ALA A 34 4.41 -17.65 -1.21
C ALA A 34 4.32 -16.20 -0.69
N VAL A 35 5.36 -15.71 -0.02
CA VAL A 35 5.43 -14.33 0.48
C VAL A 35 5.43 -13.31 -0.67
N LEU A 36 6.16 -13.58 -1.75
CA LEU A 36 6.17 -12.73 -2.94
C LEU A 36 4.80 -12.67 -3.63
N ARG A 37 4.03 -13.77 -3.67
CA ARG A 37 2.66 -13.76 -4.19
C ARG A 37 1.74 -12.88 -3.36
N ILE A 38 1.87 -12.93 -2.03
CA ILE A 38 1.13 -12.04 -1.13
C ILE A 38 1.52 -10.58 -1.39
N LEU A 39 2.82 -10.28 -1.48
CA LEU A 39 3.31 -8.94 -1.80
C LEU A 39 2.82 -8.43 -3.14
N LEU A 40 2.73 -9.28 -4.17
CA LEU A 40 2.21 -8.88 -5.48
C LEU A 40 0.75 -8.41 -5.40
N GLY A 41 -0.06 -9.05 -4.56
CA GLY A 41 -1.45 -8.66 -4.32
C GLY A 41 -1.60 -7.35 -3.54
N LEU A 42 -0.63 -7.02 -2.67
CA LEU A 42 -0.63 -5.82 -1.83
C LEU A 42 0.14 -4.64 -2.41
N ALA A 43 0.99 -4.87 -3.41
CA ALA A 43 1.86 -3.84 -3.95
C ALA A 43 1.08 -2.78 -4.74
N LEU A 44 1.10 -1.55 -4.23
CA LEU A 44 0.51 -0.37 -4.85
C LEU A 44 1.42 0.27 -5.92
N SER A 45 2.74 0.20 -5.74
CA SER A 45 3.71 0.83 -6.64
C SER A 45 3.95 -0.03 -7.90
N PRO A 46 3.85 0.54 -9.12
CA PRO A 46 4.16 -0.19 -10.36
C PRO A 46 5.58 -0.74 -10.39
N ARG A 47 6.56 0.01 -9.87
CA ARG A 47 7.95 -0.44 -9.75
C ARG A 47 8.08 -1.65 -8.84
N THR A 48 7.40 -1.63 -7.70
CA THR A 48 7.40 -2.75 -6.74
C THR A 48 6.72 -3.97 -7.35
N ARG A 49 5.57 -3.80 -8.01
CA ARG A 49 4.86 -4.87 -8.71
C ARG A 49 5.73 -5.52 -9.78
N ALA A 50 6.38 -4.72 -10.62
CA ALA A 50 7.29 -5.21 -11.67
C ALA A 50 8.47 -5.97 -11.06
N THR A 51 9.07 -5.45 -9.99
CA THR A 51 10.18 -6.11 -9.28
C THR A 51 9.75 -7.45 -8.69
N VAL A 52 8.59 -7.50 -8.02
CA VAL A 52 8.05 -8.74 -7.42
C VAL A 52 7.67 -9.75 -8.49
N ALA A 53 7.07 -9.32 -9.60
CA ALA A 53 6.75 -10.19 -10.73
C ALA A 53 8.01 -10.79 -11.36
N ALA A 54 9.07 -9.99 -11.55
CA ALA A 54 10.36 -10.47 -12.04
C ALA A 54 10.99 -11.51 -11.11
N PHE A 55 10.87 -11.32 -9.79
CA PHE A 55 11.30 -12.35 -8.85
C PHE A 55 10.44 -13.61 -8.96
N LEU A 56 9.11 -13.50 -9.00
CA LEU A 56 8.23 -14.67 -9.11
C LEU A 56 8.50 -15.50 -10.36
N HIS A 57 8.85 -14.87 -11.48
CA HIS A 57 9.28 -15.58 -12.69
C HIS A 57 10.55 -16.43 -12.45
N ARG A 58 11.48 -15.99 -11.58
CA ARG A 58 12.65 -16.81 -11.21
C ARG A 58 12.29 -18.01 -10.33
N PHE A 59 11.13 -17.98 -9.67
CA PHE A 59 10.60 -19.05 -8.83
C PHE A 59 9.58 -19.93 -9.57
N ASP A 60 9.53 -19.90 -10.91
CA ASP A 60 8.50 -20.61 -11.68
C ASP A 60 8.51 -22.13 -11.39
N GLU A 61 9.70 -22.75 -11.39
CA GLU A 61 9.90 -24.18 -11.11
C GLU A 61 9.79 -24.55 -9.63
N VAL A 62 9.57 -23.59 -8.73
CA VAL A 62 9.40 -23.85 -7.29
C VAL A 62 7.93 -24.12 -6.99
N SER A 63 7.65 -25.20 -6.28
CA SER A 63 6.27 -25.59 -5.99
C SER A 63 5.56 -24.56 -5.10
N ASP A 64 4.27 -24.33 -5.34
CA ASP A 64 3.47 -23.46 -4.48
C ASP A 64 3.17 -24.16 -3.15
N ARG A 65 3.33 -23.42 -2.04
CA ARG A 65 3.03 -23.90 -0.70
C ARG A 65 2.30 -22.84 0.11
N ARG A 66 1.30 -23.25 0.87
CA ARG A 66 0.67 -22.36 1.86
C ARG A 66 1.68 -22.01 2.94
N VAL A 67 1.90 -20.71 3.14
CA VAL A 67 2.81 -20.18 4.15
C VAL A 67 2.02 -19.70 5.36
N THR A 68 2.53 -19.97 6.56
CA THR A 68 1.99 -19.46 7.82
C THR A 68 3.13 -18.79 8.60
N VAL A 69 2.78 -17.87 9.51
CA VAL A 69 3.73 -17.20 10.40
C VAL A 69 4.63 -18.22 11.11
N ARG A 70 4.00 -19.25 11.72
CA ARG A 70 4.68 -20.38 12.35
C ARG A 70 5.54 -21.19 11.38
N GLY A 71 5.05 -21.39 10.15
CA GLY A 71 5.77 -22.13 9.11
C GLY A 71 7.09 -21.45 8.71
N VAL A 72 7.10 -20.12 8.59
CA VAL A 72 8.33 -19.36 8.32
C VAL A 72 9.24 -19.32 9.56
N GLY A 73 8.66 -19.12 10.75
CA GLY A 73 9.44 -19.09 12.00
C GLY A 73 10.09 -20.44 12.35
N ALA A 74 9.55 -21.55 11.86
CA ALA A 74 10.10 -22.89 12.06
C ALA A 74 11.26 -23.24 11.11
N LEU A 75 11.58 -22.39 10.13
CA LEU A 75 12.72 -22.61 9.23
C LEU A 75 14.03 -22.48 10.01
N ARG A 76 14.83 -23.55 10.03
CA ARG A 76 16.16 -23.55 10.66
C ARG A 76 17.21 -23.08 9.67
N PHE A 77 18.06 -22.14 10.03
CA PHE A 77 19.14 -21.67 9.16
C PHE A 77 20.45 -22.38 9.50
N ASP A 78 20.97 -23.15 8.55
CA ASP A 78 22.33 -23.70 8.63
C ASP A 78 23.36 -22.70 8.07
N ARG A 79 24.63 -23.10 8.03
CA ARG A 79 25.73 -22.25 7.53
C ARG A 79 25.56 -21.83 6.06
N THR A 80 24.81 -22.57 5.25
CA THR A 80 24.64 -22.30 3.81
C THR A 80 23.52 -21.29 3.53
N VAL A 81 22.52 -21.20 4.42
CA VAL A 81 21.37 -20.29 4.26
C VAL A 81 21.33 -19.14 5.26
N ARG A 82 22.30 -19.04 6.18
CA ARG A 82 22.36 -17.98 7.22
C ARG A 82 22.29 -16.56 6.66
N ASN A 83 22.91 -16.29 5.51
CA ASN A 83 22.90 -14.96 4.91
C ASN A 83 21.47 -14.49 4.49
N TRP A 84 20.52 -15.42 4.39
CA TRP A 84 19.13 -15.14 4.05
C TRP A 84 18.23 -14.89 5.27
N GLU A 85 18.75 -15.10 6.48
CA GLU A 85 18.00 -14.90 7.72
C GLU A 85 17.35 -13.50 7.82
N PRO A 86 17.98 -12.38 7.43
CA PRO A 86 17.32 -11.07 7.44
C PRO A 86 16.12 -10.98 6.48
N VAL A 87 16.13 -11.72 5.37
CA VAL A 87 15.02 -11.79 4.43
C VAL A 87 13.85 -12.55 5.05
N PHE A 88 14.12 -13.69 5.69
CA PHE A 88 13.10 -14.46 6.38
C PHE A 88 12.55 -13.76 7.63
N ALA A 89 13.37 -12.98 8.33
CA ALA A 89 12.90 -12.13 9.42
C ALA A 89 11.89 -11.09 8.93
N ARG A 90 12.18 -10.42 7.79
CA ARG A 90 11.23 -9.49 7.16
C ARG A 90 9.96 -10.19 6.66
N ALA A 91 10.11 -11.37 6.06
CA ALA A 91 8.96 -12.17 5.61
C ALA A 91 8.07 -12.59 6.79
N HIS A 92 8.68 -13.05 7.89
CA HIS A 92 7.96 -13.40 9.11
C HIS A 92 7.23 -12.17 9.68
N TRP A 93 7.92 -11.03 9.80
CA TRP A 93 7.32 -9.78 10.27
C TRP A 93 6.13 -9.33 9.41
N LEU A 94 6.27 -9.37 8.08
CA LEU A 94 5.19 -9.07 7.14
C LEU A 94 3.99 -9.99 7.37
N LEU A 95 4.22 -11.31 7.46
CA LEU A 95 3.15 -12.29 7.66
C LEU A 95 2.45 -12.10 9.01
N SER A 96 3.19 -11.80 10.07
CA SER A 96 2.64 -11.50 11.40
C SER A 96 1.75 -10.26 11.39
N GLY A 97 2.10 -9.24 10.60
CA GLY A 97 1.28 -8.04 10.41
C GLY A 97 0.01 -8.28 9.58
N LEU A 98 0.05 -9.19 8.61
CA LEU A 98 -1.09 -9.50 7.73
C LEU A 98 -2.10 -10.47 8.35
N TYR A 99 -1.61 -11.39 9.17
CA TYR A 99 -2.41 -12.40 9.86
C TYR A 99 -2.05 -12.39 11.35
N PRO A 100 -2.58 -11.44 12.14
CA PRO A 100 -2.44 -11.52 13.58
C PRO A 100 -3.02 -12.87 14.01
N ASP A 101 -2.18 -13.75 14.56
CA ASP A 101 -2.57 -15.09 14.96
C ASP A 101 -3.53 -14.94 16.16
N VAL A 102 -4.83 -14.88 15.90
CA VAL A 102 -5.89 -14.80 16.92
C VAL A 102 -6.10 -16.20 17.50
N ARG A 103 -5.06 -16.75 18.14
CA ARG A 103 -5.23 -17.86 19.08
C ARG A 103 -5.04 -17.32 20.48
N ILE A 104 -6.13 -17.36 21.23
CA ILE A 104 -6.20 -17.10 22.66
C ILE A 104 -5.12 -17.98 23.34
N GLY A 105 -4.08 -17.34 23.86
CA GLY A 105 -2.99 -17.98 24.61
C GLY A 105 -1.60 -17.74 24.02
N GLU A 106 -0.85 -16.85 24.67
CA GLU A 106 0.63 -16.78 24.66
C GLU A 106 1.40 -16.45 23.38
N ALA A 107 0.76 -16.04 22.29
CA ALA A 107 1.48 -15.28 21.27
C ALA A 107 1.41 -13.79 21.66
N ALA A 108 2.56 -13.18 21.98
CA ALA A 108 2.70 -11.73 21.90
C ALA A 108 2.52 -11.33 20.44
N GLY A 109 1.27 -11.29 19.99
CA GLY A 109 0.89 -10.75 18.70
C GLY A 109 1.41 -9.33 18.69
N SER A 110 2.49 -9.11 17.94
CA SER A 110 2.93 -7.77 17.61
C SER A 110 1.81 -7.20 16.75
N ALA A 111 0.81 -6.61 17.40
CA ALA A 111 -0.15 -5.76 16.75
C ALA A 111 0.70 -4.71 16.06
N LEU A 112 0.73 -4.78 14.74
CA LEU A 112 1.39 -3.79 13.91
C LEU A 112 0.57 -2.51 14.08
N LEU A 113 0.92 -1.74 15.12
CA LEU A 113 0.35 -0.45 15.44
C LEU A 113 0.82 0.51 14.36
N PHE A 114 0.16 0.45 13.22
CA PHE A 114 0.31 1.46 12.20
C PHE A 114 -0.29 2.75 12.73
N ASP A 115 0.43 3.84 12.51
CA ASP A 115 -0.14 5.17 12.54
C ASP A 115 -1.14 5.26 11.37
N MET A 116 -2.41 4.96 11.67
CA MET A 116 -3.46 4.82 10.65
C MET A 116 -3.75 6.15 9.94
N GLU A 117 -3.50 7.28 10.61
CA GLU A 117 -3.59 8.61 10.01
C GLU A 117 -2.57 8.72 8.87
N LYS A 118 -1.28 8.52 9.19
CA LYS A 118 -0.20 8.58 8.19
C LYS A 118 -0.36 7.55 7.09
N LEU A 119 -0.84 6.34 7.43
CA LEU A 119 -1.07 5.30 6.44
C LEU A 119 -2.17 5.72 5.46
N PHE A 120 -3.27 6.27 5.96
CA PHE A 120 -4.37 6.76 5.13
C PHE A 120 -3.91 7.91 4.23
N GLU A 121 -3.26 8.94 4.80
CA GLU A 121 -2.64 10.05 4.04
C GLU A 121 -1.73 9.54 2.92
N THR A 122 -0.83 8.61 3.26
CA THR A 122 0.17 8.09 2.32
C THR A 122 -0.51 7.34 1.19
N VAL A 123 -1.41 6.41 1.49
CA VAL A 123 -2.10 5.63 0.45
C VAL A 123 -2.93 6.54 -0.44
N LEU A 124 -3.62 7.52 0.14
CA LEU A 124 -4.39 8.51 -0.60
C LEU A 124 -3.52 9.31 -1.57
N GLY A 125 -2.42 9.90 -1.09
CA GLY A 125 -1.53 10.68 -1.94
C GLY A 125 -0.81 9.85 -3.00
N LEU A 126 -0.47 8.58 -2.71
CA LEU A 126 0.07 7.66 -3.72
C LEU A 126 -0.93 7.42 -4.86
N ARG A 127 -2.21 7.24 -4.54
CA ARG A 127 -3.29 7.05 -5.52
C ARG A 127 -3.52 8.30 -6.35
N ILE A 128 -3.59 9.46 -5.70
CA ILE A 128 -3.78 10.73 -6.40
C ILE A 128 -2.61 10.99 -7.36
N ARG A 129 -1.38 10.79 -6.89
CA ARG A 129 -0.18 10.97 -7.72
C ARG A 129 -0.20 10.07 -8.95
N HIS A 130 -0.63 8.82 -8.79
CA HIS A 130 -0.73 7.89 -9.91
C HIS A 130 -1.71 8.39 -10.98
N ALA A 131 -2.89 8.87 -10.58
CA ALA A 131 -3.85 9.43 -11.53
C ALA A 131 -3.42 10.76 -12.14
N CYS A 132 -2.75 11.65 -11.40
CA CYS A 132 -2.14 12.84 -12.00
C CYS A 132 -1.18 12.48 -13.14
N GLN A 133 -0.43 11.39 -13.00
CA GLN A 133 0.50 10.90 -14.02
C GLN A 133 -0.21 10.23 -15.20
N THR A 134 -1.23 9.40 -14.94
CA THR A 134 -1.88 8.58 -15.99
C THR A 134 -3.04 9.29 -16.68
N GLN A 135 -3.83 10.10 -15.97
CA GLN A 135 -5.05 10.75 -16.47
C GLN A 135 -4.82 12.21 -16.88
N HIS A 136 -3.89 12.92 -16.23
CA HIS A 136 -3.63 14.35 -16.50
C HIS A 136 -2.31 14.60 -17.24
N GLY A 137 -1.75 13.56 -17.86
CA GLY A 137 -0.55 13.67 -18.70
C GLY A 137 0.70 14.21 -17.97
N GLY A 138 0.75 14.09 -16.64
CA GLY A 138 1.88 14.56 -15.84
C GLY A 138 1.99 16.09 -15.69
N ARG A 139 0.98 16.86 -16.11
CA ARG A 139 0.94 18.32 -15.91
C ARG A 139 0.75 18.71 -14.45
N LEU A 140 0.13 17.82 -13.68
CA LEU A 140 -0.09 17.98 -12.26
C LEU A 140 0.95 17.17 -11.48
N SER A 141 1.57 17.80 -10.48
CA SER A 141 2.42 17.14 -9.50
C SER A 141 1.74 17.09 -8.14
N LEU A 142 2.13 16.12 -7.32
CA LEU A 142 1.60 15.96 -5.97
C LEU A 142 2.72 16.15 -4.94
N GLY A 143 2.48 17.07 -4.00
CA GLY A 143 3.25 17.23 -2.77
C GLY A 143 2.54 16.52 -1.62
N LEU A 144 3.21 15.54 -1.00
CA LEU A 144 2.80 15.01 0.30
C LEU A 144 3.40 15.89 1.38
N GLN A 145 2.60 16.37 2.33
CA GLN A 145 3.08 17.19 3.45
C GLN A 145 3.90 18.43 2.99
N SER A 146 3.58 18.92 1.80
CA SER A 146 4.31 19.98 1.08
C SER A 146 3.40 20.61 0.01
N PRO A 147 3.65 21.86 -0.40
CA PRO A 147 4.66 22.77 0.15
C PRO A 147 4.32 23.23 1.57
N VAL A 148 5.31 23.64 2.35
CA VAL A 148 5.11 24.17 3.72
C VAL A 148 5.18 25.70 3.65
N LYS A 149 4.15 26.38 4.19
CA LYS A 149 4.10 27.85 4.26
C LYS A 149 3.93 28.28 5.72
N ASN A 150 4.59 29.36 6.11
CA ASN A 150 4.38 29.96 7.43
C ASN A 150 3.09 30.79 7.44
N LEU A 151 2.22 30.56 8.42
CA LEU A 151 1.01 31.36 8.67
C LEU A 151 1.34 32.68 9.40
N ALA A 152 2.41 32.68 10.20
CA ALA A 152 2.90 33.86 10.91
C ALA A 152 4.39 34.09 10.62
N THR A 153 4.92 35.25 11.01
CA THR A 153 6.35 35.60 10.90
C THR A 153 7.28 34.60 11.60
N ALA A 154 6.79 33.88 12.61
CA ALA A 154 7.48 32.75 13.23
C ALA A 154 6.48 31.75 13.85
N GLY A 155 6.95 30.51 14.07
CA GLY A 155 6.29 29.51 14.94
C GLY A 155 5.12 28.73 14.33
N PHE A 156 4.37 29.29 13.38
CA PHE A 156 3.18 28.63 12.82
C PHE A 156 3.39 28.22 11.36
N GLN A 157 3.62 26.93 11.14
CA GLN A 157 3.69 26.32 9.82
C GLN A 157 2.37 25.65 9.45
N LEU A 158 1.88 25.94 8.25
CA LEU A 158 0.79 25.21 7.62
C LEU A 158 1.39 24.17 6.69
N ARG A 159 1.03 22.91 6.92
CA ARG A 159 1.49 21.76 6.15
C ARG A 159 0.27 20.94 5.73
N PRO A 160 -0.24 21.11 4.50
CA PRO A 160 -1.34 20.29 4.00
C PRO A 160 -0.88 18.83 3.84
N ASP A 161 -1.74 17.86 4.12
CA ASP A 161 -1.41 16.43 3.94
C ASP A 161 -1.08 16.15 2.47
N ILE A 162 -1.89 16.72 1.57
CA ILE A 162 -1.75 16.57 0.13
C ILE A 162 -1.98 17.92 -0.55
N ALA A 163 -1.03 18.36 -1.37
CA ALA A 163 -1.20 19.48 -2.29
C ALA A 163 -1.03 19.01 -3.73
N ILE A 164 -1.97 19.40 -4.59
CA ILE A 164 -1.85 19.23 -6.04
C ILE A 164 -1.33 20.54 -6.62
N GLN A 165 -0.28 20.44 -7.42
CA GLN A 165 0.40 21.57 -8.03
C GLN A 165 0.30 21.50 -9.56
N SER A 166 0.15 22.67 -10.18
CA SER A 166 0.35 22.89 -11.61
C SER A 166 1.51 23.87 -11.77
N GLY A 167 2.69 23.38 -12.15
CA GLY A 167 3.93 24.16 -12.02
C GLY A 167 4.18 24.60 -10.57
N ASP A 168 4.30 25.91 -10.36
CA ASP A 168 4.54 26.50 -9.03
C ASP A 168 3.23 26.84 -8.27
N GLU A 169 2.07 26.71 -8.91
CA GLU A 169 0.78 27.06 -8.33
C GLU A 169 0.16 25.86 -7.59
N THR A 170 -0.39 26.09 -6.40
CA THR A 170 -1.15 25.09 -5.65
C THR A 170 -2.62 25.15 -6.07
N VAL A 171 -3.05 24.21 -6.92
CA VAL A 171 -4.39 24.23 -7.53
C VAL A 171 -5.45 23.56 -6.66
N ALA A 172 -5.05 22.60 -5.81
CA ALA A 172 -5.94 21.97 -4.84
C ALA A 172 -5.19 21.52 -3.58
N ILE A 173 -5.86 21.57 -2.44
CA ILE A 173 -5.36 21.01 -1.17
C ILE A 173 -6.36 19.99 -0.65
N LEU A 174 -5.86 18.83 -0.25
CA LEU A 174 -6.64 17.78 0.38
C LEU A 174 -6.05 17.50 1.77
N ASP A 175 -6.94 17.43 2.75
CA ASP A 175 -6.63 17.10 4.13
C ASP A 175 -7.37 15.80 4.47
N ALA A 176 -6.61 14.78 4.84
CA ALA A 176 -7.08 13.42 4.99
C ALA A 176 -7.24 13.13 6.48
N LYS A 177 -8.44 12.68 6.89
CA LYS A 177 -8.75 12.45 8.30
C LYS A 177 -9.11 10.99 8.55
N TRP A 178 -8.36 10.27 9.38
CA TRP A 178 -8.72 8.90 9.79
C TRP A 178 -9.70 8.91 10.98
N LYS A 179 -10.87 9.49 10.76
CA LYS A 179 -11.96 9.53 11.74
C LYS A 179 -13.32 9.60 11.06
N ARG A 180 -14.39 9.55 11.86
CA ARG A 180 -15.74 9.90 11.38
C ARG A 180 -15.76 11.37 10.97
N LEU A 181 -16.62 11.70 10.00
CA LEU A 181 -16.82 13.06 9.52
C LEU A 181 -17.08 14.01 10.70
N ASP A 182 -16.34 15.11 10.72
CA ASP A 182 -16.49 16.20 11.68
C ASP A 182 -16.34 17.54 10.95
N LEU A 183 -17.39 18.35 10.95
CA LEU A 183 -17.37 19.65 10.27
C LEU A 183 -16.42 20.66 10.95
N GLY A 184 -15.96 20.40 12.18
CA GLY A 184 -14.92 21.19 12.83
C GLY A 184 -13.61 21.26 12.04
N ASP A 185 -13.31 20.27 11.20
CA ASP A 185 -12.10 20.28 10.37
C ASP A 185 -12.15 21.32 9.25
N ALA A 186 -13.34 21.81 8.88
CA ALA A 186 -13.49 22.86 7.86
C ALA A 186 -12.82 24.18 8.27
N TYR A 187 -12.67 24.45 9.58
CA TYR A 187 -11.99 25.65 10.05
C TYR A 187 -10.50 25.66 9.67
N GLN A 188 -9.83 24.50 9.70
CA GLN A 188 -8.43 24.39 9.28
C GLN A 188 -8.28 24.67 7.77
N MET A 189 -9.26 24.24 6.97
CA MET A 189 -9.26 24.45 5.52
C MET A 189 -9.29 25.93 5.14
N ASN A 190 -9.92 26.78 5.97
CA ASN A 190 -9.93 28.23 5.75
C ASN A 190 -8.52 28.85 5.83
N ALA A 191 -7.66 28.32 6.71
CA ALA A 191 -6.27 28.78 6.81
C ALA A 191 -5.45 28.35 5.58
N TYR A 192 -5.69 27.14 5.07
CA TYR A 192 -5.07 26.66 3.84
C TYR A 192 -5.50 27.49 2.62
N ALA A 193 -6.81 27.70 2.42
CA ALA A 193 -7.35 28.55 1.38
C ALA A 193 -6.65 29.91 1.28
N SER A 194 -6.66 30.67 2.38
CA SER A 194 -6.11 32.02 2.41
C SER A 194 -4.60 32.03 2.20
N ARG A 195 -3.86 31.05 2.74
CA ARG A 195 -2.39 31.06 2.68
C ARG A 195 -1.82 30.53 1.36
N TYR A 196 -2.51 29.57 0.75
CA TYR A 196 -2.09 28.93 -0.49
C TYR A 196 -2.75 29.52 -1.73
N LEU A 197 -3.77 30.38 -1.57
CA LEU A 197 -4.57 30.99 -2.65
C LEU A 197 -5.20 29.91 -3.55
N CYS A 198 -5.48 28.73 -2.99
CA CYS A 198 -6.04 27.62 -3.74
C CYS A 198 -7.57 27.72 -3.79
N LYS A 199 -8.14 27.45 -4.96
CA LYS A 199 -9.59 27.56 -5.22
C LYS A 199 -10.36 26.26 -4.92
N ARG A 200 -9.65 25.15 -4.77
CA ARG A 200 -10.22 23.83 -4.49
C ARG A 200 -9.61 23.26 -3.21
N LEU A 201 -10.48 22.85 -2.32
CA LEU A 201 -10.15 22.23 -1.05
C LEU A 201 -10.96 20.94 -0.92
N ALA A 202 -10.39 19.92 -0.29
CA ALA A 202 -11.15 18.74 0.10
C ALA A 202 -10.80 18.25 1.50
N LEU A 203 -11.84 17.87 2.25
CA LEU A 203 -11.71 17.02 3.43
C LEU A 203 -12.06 15.60 3.04
N VAL A 204 -11.13 14.68 3.23
CA VAL A 204 -11.26 13.29 2.80
C VAL A 204 -11.31 12.38 4.03
N TYR A 205 -12.42 11.65 4.17
CA TYR A 205 -12.66 10.72 5.26
C TYR A 205 -12.78 9.27 4.74
N PRO A 206 -12.47 8.26 5.55
CA PRO A 206 -12.85 6.89 5.24
C PRO A 206 -14.38 6.73 5.31
N ALA A 207 -14.94 5.99 4.37
CA ALA A 207 -16.35 5.63 4.38
C ALA A 207 -16.66 4.67 5.54
N PHE A 208 -17.81 4.85 6.17
CA PHE A 208 -18.34 3.99 7.23
C PHE A 208 -19.76 3.54 6.90
N ARG A 209 -20.35 2.61 7.68
CA ARG A 209 -21.73 2.16 7.46
C ARG A 209 -22.74 3.31 7.40
N ASP A 210 -22.53 4.34 8.22
CA ASP A 210 -23.43 5.49 8.33
C ASP A 210 -23.05 6.64 7.36
N CYS A 211 -21.97 6.47 6.59
CA CYS A 211 -21.43 7.48 5.69
C CYS A 211 -20.88 6.77 4.42
N PRO A 212 -21.72 6.55 3.40
CA PRO A 212 -21.32 5.81 2.21
C PRO A 212 -20.24 6.58 1.43
N PRO A 213 -19.43 5.88 0.61
CA PRO A 213 -18.41 6.52 -0.21
C PRO A 213 -19.05 7.47 -1.24
N GLY A 214 -18.42 8.60 -1.48
CA GLY A 214 -18.92 9.64 -2.38
C GLY A 214 -18.69 11.05 -1.86
N ARG A 215 -19.08 12.04 -2.67
CA ARG A 215 -19.17 13.44 -2.24
C ARG A 215 -20.36 13.59 -1.29
N ILE A 216 -20.08 14.01 -0.06
CA ILE A 216 -21.07 14.14 1.01
C ILE A 216 -21.74 15.51 0.93
N THR A 217 -20.92 16.56 0.84
CA THR A 217 -21.40 17.95 0.74
C THR A 217 -20.32 18.83 0.13
N GLU A 218 -20.72 20.02 -0.29
CA GLU A 218 -19.86 21.06 -0.84
C GLU A 218 -20.17 22.38 -0.12
N PHE A 219 -19.13 23.16 0.18
CA PHE A 219 -19.25 24.49 0.76
C PHE A 219 -18.44 25.50 -0.06
N VAL A 220 -18.91 26.75 -0.12
CA VAL A 220 -18.11 27.86 -0.64
C VAL A 220 -17.64 28.68 0.55
N LEU A 221 -16.33 28.74 0.77
CA LEU A 221 -15.78 29.49 1.91
C LEU A 221 -15.89 30.99 1.67
N MET A 222 -16.23 31.74 2.72
CA MET A 222 -16.37 33.20 2.66
C MET A 222 -15.02 33.93 2.80
N THR A 223 -14.05 33.55 1.96
CA THR A 223 -12.77 34.27 1.82
C THR A 223 -12.76 35.07 0.52
N GLU A 224 -11.73 35.90 0.29
CA GLU A 224 -11.61 36.72 -0.93
C GLU A 224 -11.69 35.87 -2.21
N GLU A 225 -11.01 34.72 -2.23
CA GLU A 225 -10.95 33.82 -3.40
C GLU A 225 -12.18 32.91 -3.54
N ARG A 226 -13.10 32.90 -2.56
CA ARG A 226 -14.29 32.03 -2.49
C ARG A 226 -14.05 30.58 -2.93
N PRO A 227 -13.09 29.87 -2.31
CA PRO A 227 -12.76 28.52 -2.70
C PRO A 227 -13.88 27.55 -2.36
N VAL A 228 -13.96 26.49 -3.15
CA VAL A 228 -14.89 25.39 -2.94
C VAL A 228 -14.23 24.35 -2.04
N LEU A 229 -14.89 24.01 -0.94
CA LEU A 229 -14.54 22.93 -0.03
C LEU A 229 -15.48 21.74 -0.26
N ASP A 230 -14.94 20.68 -0.84
CA ASP A 230 -15.60 19.39 -0.98
C ASP A 230 -15.38 18.54 0.29
N VAL A 231 -16.44 17.90 0.79
CA VAL A 231 -16.34 16.92 1.87
C VAL A 231 -16.66 15.55 1.31
N VAL A 232 -15.72 14.63 1.39
CA VAL A 232 -15.76 13.38 0.65
C VAL A 232 -15.45 12.18 1.54
N ALA A 233 -16.25 11.11 1.39
CA ALA A 233 -15.95 9.79 1.92
C ALA A 233 -15.38 8.88 0.84
N VAL A 234 -14.40 8.06 1.23
CA VAL A 234 -13.68 7.14 0.34
C VAL A 234 -13.76 5.72 0.89
N ASP A 235 -14.12 4.75 0.04
CA ASP A 235 -14.03 3.35 0.42
C ASP A 235 -12.55 2.95 0.56
N VAL A 236 -12.15 2.56 1.77
CA VAL A 236 -10.77 2.18 2.10
C VAL A 236 -10.32 0.95 1.32
N ARG A 237 -11.23 0.01 1.01
CA ARG A 237 -10.91 -1.19 0.21
C ARG A 237 -10.69 -0.83 -1.25
N GLU A 238 -11.52 0.05 -1.80
CA GLU A 238 -11.32 0.57 -3.15
C GLU A 238 -10.01 1.35 -3.24
N LEU A 239 -9.72 2.19 -2.24
CA LEU A 239 -8.48 2.94 -2.16
C LEU A 239 -7.25 2.02 -2.06
N ALA A 240 -7.35 0.94 -1.29
CA ALA A 240 -6.26 -0.02 -1.11
C ALA A 240 -6.08 -0.93 -2.34
N PHE A 241 -7.14 -1.48 -2.92
CA PHE A 241 -7.04 -2.57 -3.90
C PHE A 241 -7.50 -2.21 -5.31
N GLY A 242 -8.16 -1.06 -5.49
CA GLY A 242 -8.64 -0.58 -6.78
C GLY A 242 -7.51 -0.26 -7.76
N SER A 243 -7.85 -0.04 -9.02
CA SER A 243 -6.91 0.31 -10.09
C SER A 243 -6.84 1.80 -10.40
N GLY A 244 -7.83 2.59 -9.97
CA GLY A 244 -7.95 4.03 -10.25
C GLY A 244 -7.95 4.90 -8.99
N ILE A 245 -8.05 6.21 -9.20
CA ILE A 245 -8.50 7.13 -8.15
C ILE A 245 -9.95 6.76 -7.78
N PRO A 246 -10.33 6.80 -6.49
CA PRO A 246 -11.73 6.76 -6.11
C PRO A 246 -12.50 7.88 -6.81
N THR A 247 -13.60 7.54 -7.49
CA THR A 247 -14.40 8.48 -8.30
C THR A 247 -14.78 9.76 -7.54
N SER A 248 -14.91 9.65 -6.21
CA SER A 248 -15.25 10.75 -5.32
C SER A 248 -14.15 11.83 -5.22
N ILE A 249 -12.90 11.49 -5.50
CA ILE A 249 -11.74 12.40 -5.52
C ILE A 249 -11.48 12.95 -6.92
N ASP A 250 -11.76 12.16 -7.97
CA ASP A 250 -11.52 12.56 -9.37
C ASP A 250 -12.21 13.89 -9.72
N ALA A 251 -13.43 14.09 -9.21
CA ALA A 251 -14.21 15.31 -9.40
C ALA A 251 -13.64 16.57 -8.73
N ILE A 252 -12.66 16.41 -7.82
CA ILE A 252 -12.02 17.51 -7.07
C ILE A 252 -10.77 17.99 -7.81
N ILE A 253 -10.10 17.09 -8.55
CA ILE A 253 -8.89 17.44 -9.29
C ILE A 253 -9.29 18.35 -10.46
N PRO A 254 -8.72 19.56 -10.57
CA PRO A 254 -9.06 20.46 -11.65
C PRO A 254 -8.73 19.78 -13.00
N ILE A 255 -9.76 19.50 -13.79
CA ILE A 255 -9.59 19.21 -15.20
C ILE A 255 -9.52 20.58 -15.87
N GLU A 256 -8.33 21.01 -16.29
CA GLU A 256 -8.25 22.02 -17.34
C GLU A 256 -8.86 21.40 -18.60
N ARG A 257 -10.18 21.57 -18.78
CA ARG A 257 -10.82 21.41 -20.07
C ARG A 257 -10.36 22.60 -20.90
N ASN A 258 -9.37 22.33 -21.76
CA ASN A 258 -9.00 23.22 -22.84
C ASN A 258 -10.19 23.45 -23.77
#